data_AF-A0A9P9YUF5-F1
#
_entry.id   AF-A0A9P9YUF5-F1
#
_cell.length_a   1.000
_cell.length_b   1.000
_cell.length_c   1.000
_cell.angle_alpha   90.00
_cell.angle_beta   90.00
_cell.angle_gamma   90.00
#
_symmetry.space_group_name_H-M   'P 1'
#
loop_
_entity.id
_entity.type
_entity.pdbx_description
1 polymer ?
#
loop_
_entity_poly.entity_id
_entity_poly.type
_entity_poly.pdbx_seq_one_letter_code
_entity_poly.pdbx_strand_id
1 'polypeptide(L)'
;MLRIVKQMKLLWLVLLACVAAQHCDKPCPIKQNPGCASRDGKCFYTVRNPCVLQAINCYRKLKSLSALKPISRSKCTKNQVPMCDNIDTS
;
A
#
# COMPACT_ATOMS: atom_id res chain seq x y z
N MET A 1 34.39 -21.60 -17.70
CA MET A 1 33.12 -22.11 -17.16
C MET A 1 32.79 -21.62 -15.74
N LEU A 2 33.70 -21.68 -14.77
CA LEU A 2 33.40 -21.37 -13.35
C LEU A 2 32.85 -19.95 -13.08
N ARG A 3 33.29 -18.93 -13.85
CA ARG A 3 32.77 -17.54 -13.78
C ARG A 3 31.31 -17.41 -14.24
N ILE A 4 30.90 -18.17 -15.25
CA ILE A 4 29.54 -18.12 -15.82
C ILE A 4 28.54 -18.77 -14.85
N VAL A 5 28.92 -19.90 -14.25
CA VAL A 5 28.11 -20.57 -13.22
C VAL A 5 27.92 -19.70 -11.99
N LYS A 6 28.95 -18.95 -11.57
CA LYS A 6 28.87 -18.02 -10.44
C LYS A 6 27.95 -16.81 -10.74
N GLN A 7 28.00 -16.29 -11.96
CA GLN A 7 27.08 -15.23 -12.45
C GLN A 7 25.62 -15.70 -12.49
N MET A 8 25.34 -16.89 -13.05
CA MET A 8 23.99 -17.48 -13.07
C MET A 8 23.45 -17.72 -11.67
N LYS A 9 24.28 -18.19 -10.73
CA LYS A 9 23.88 -18.42 -9.34
C LYS A 9 23.55 -17.12 -8.62
N LEU A 10 24.31 -16.05 -8.88
CA LEU A 10 24.02 -14.72 -8.34
C LEU A 10 22.72 -14.14 -8.92
N LEU A 11 22.51 -14.29 -10.24
CA LEU A 11 21.29 -13.84 -10.91
C LEU A 11 20.04 -14.55 -10.35
N TRP A 12 20.13 -15.86 -10.12
CA TRP A 12 19.06 -16.65 -9.50
C TRP A 12 18.76 -16.22 -8.06
N LEU A 13 19.79 -15.94 -7.26
CA LEU A 13 19.62 -15.44 -5.89
C LEU A 13 18.98 -14.04 -5.86
N VAL A 14 19.31 -13.17 -6.81
CA VAL A 14 18.68 -11.84 -6.97
C VAL A 14 17.21 -11.99 -7.35
N LEU A 15 16.89 -12.87 -8.30
CA LEU A 15 15.50 -13.13 -8.71
C LEU A 15 14.66 -13.69 -7.55
N LEU A 16 15.17 -14.65 -6.78
CA LEU A 16 14.49 -15.19 -5.59
C LEU A 16 14.26 -14.12 -4.52
N ALA A 17 15.25 -13.25 -4.28
CA ALA A 17 15.10 -12.14 -3.34
C ALA A 17 14.03 -11.12 -3.79
N CYS A 18 13.89 -10.88 -5.10
CA CYS A 18 12.84 -10.01 -5.63
C CYS A 18 11.43 -10.59 -5.40
N VAL A 19 11.26 -11.91 -5.50
CA VAL A 19 9.95 -12.58 -5.35
C VAL A 19 9.49 -12.59 -3.89
N ALA A 20 10.40 -12.78 -2.94
CA ALA A 20 10.06 -12.81 -1.51
C ALA A 20 9.68 -11.42 -0.93
N ALA A 21 10.09 -10.32 -1.58
CA ALA A 21 9.97 -8.97 -1.04
C ALA A 21 8.59 -8.28 -1.23
N GLN A 22 7.58 -8.93 -1.82
CA GLN A 22 6.36 -8.26 -2.29
C GLN A 22 5.04 -8.77 -1.71
N HIS A 23 5.02 -9.32 -0.49
CA HIS A 23 3.75 -9.64 0.17
C HIS A 23 3.23 -8.45 0.99
N CYS A 24 2.14 -7.85 0.53
CA CYS A 24 1.44 -6.74 1.21
C CYS A 24 0.47 -7.23 2.29
N ASP A 25 0.09 -8.50 2.25
CA ASP A 25 -0.76 -9.14 3.25
C ASP A 25 -0.05 -9.20 4.60
N LYS A 26 -0.58 -8.45 5.56
CA LYS A 26 -0.17 -8.49 6.97
C LYS A 26 -1.42 -8.49 7.84
N PRO A 27 -1.47 -9.32 8.91
CA PRO A 27 -2.59 -9.32 9.82
C PRO A 27 -2.71 -7.95 10.51
N CYS A 28 -3.90 -7.36 10.46
CA CYS A 28 -4.20 -6.10 11.13
C CYS A 28 -5.11 -6.31 12.34
N PRO A 29 -5.02 -5.45 13.38
CA PRO A 29 -5.91 -5.51 14.53
C PRO A 29 -7.39 -5.40 14.12
N ILE A 30 -8.24 -6.22 14.74
CA ILE A 30 -9.71 -6.19 14.53
C ILE A 30 -10.32 -4.93 15.17
N LYS A 31 -9.72 -4.45 16.28
CA LYS A 31 -10.18 -3.22 16.96
C LYS A 31 -10.13 -2.03 16.00
N GLN A 32 -11.28 -1.37 15.86
CA GLN A 32 -11.41 -0.19 15.00
C GLN A 32 -10.58 0.97 15.56
N ASN A 33 -9.81 1.59 14.66
CA ASN A 33 -9.05 2.81 14.91
C ASN A 33 -9.12 3.66 13.64
N PRO A 34 -10.29 4.28 13.37
CA PRO A 34 -10.55 4.86 12.06
C PRO A 34 -9.68 6.09 11.80
N GLY A 35 -9.14 6.19 10.59
CA GLY A 35 -8.40 7.36 10.10
C GLY A 35 -8.95 7.83 8.77
N CYS A 36 -8.65 9.08 8.41
CA CYS A 36 -8.97 9.65 7.12
C CYS A 36 -7.68 9.72 6.30
N ALA A 37 -7.73 9.27 5.05
CA ALA A 37 -6.64 9.39 4.10
C ALA A 37 -7.14 10.05 2.81
N SER A 38 -6.23 10.65 2.05
CA SER A 38 -6.53 11.28 0.78
C SER A 38 -5.61 10.81 -0.33
N ARG A 39 -6.19 10.63 -1.52
CA ARG A 39 -5.44 10.51 -2.76
C ARG A 39 -5.23 11.91 -3.34
N ASP A 40 -3.98 12.36 -3.32
CA ASP A 40 -3.53 13.62 -3.94
C ASP A 40 -4.33 14.87 -3.52
N GLY A 41 -4.92 14.87 -2.32
CA GLY A 41 -5.75 15.98 -1.81
C GLY A 41 -7.11 16.11 -2.49
N LYS A 42 -7.45 15.23 -3.43
CA LYS A 42 -8.65 15.32 -4.27
C LYS A 42 -9.74 14.34 -3.90
N CYS A 43 -9.40 13.25 -3.23
CA CYS A 43 -10.35 12.19 -2.91
C CYS A 43 -10.07 11.69 -1.50
N PHE A 44 -11.10 11.61 -0.65
CA PHE A 44 -10.95 11.25 0.76
C PHE A 44 -11.61 9.91 1.07
N TYR A 45 -10.97 9.12 1.93
CA TYR A 45 -11.40 7.77 2.28
C TYR A 45 -11.17 7.46 3.76
N THR A 46 -12.19 6.91 4.41
CA THR A 46 -12.08 6.45 5.80
C THR A 46 -11.47 5.06 5.83
N VAL A 47 -10.30 4.94 6.43
CA VAL A 47 -9.64 3.66 6.67
C VAL A 47 -10.01 3.15 8.06
N ARG A 48 -10.30 1.85 8.19
CA ARG A 48 -10.71 1.23 9.47
C ARG A 48 -9.60 1.18 10.53
N ASN A 49 -8.34 1.12 10.10
CA ASN A 49 -7.16 1.05 10.96
C ASN A 49 -5.91 1.53 10.19
N PRO A 50 -4.94 2.22 10.82
CA PRO A 50 -3.68 2.59 10.17
C PRO A 50 -2.90 1.41 9.56
N CYS A 51 -3.00 0.21 10.13
CA CYS A 51 -2.43 -1.00 9.56
C CYS A 51 -3.00 -1.31 8.17
N VAL A 52 -4.32 -1.15 8.00
CA VAL A 52 -4.99 -1.36 6.70
C VAL A 52 -4.54 -0.32 5.67
N LEU A 53 -4.30 0.94 6.10
CA LEU A 53 -3.74 1.98 5.22
C LEU A 53 -2.36 1.58 4.68
N GLN A 54 -1.51 0.98 5.53
CA GLN A 54 -0.19 0.50 5.11
C GLN A 54 -0.31 -0.64 4.08
N ALA A 55 -1.22 -1.59 4.30
CA ALA A 55 -1.48 -2.67 3.34
C ALA A 55 -1.99 -2.13 2.00
N ILE A 56 -2.96 -1.20 2.01
CA ILE A 56 -3.46 -0.53 0.80
C ILE A 56 -2.31 0.17 0.06
N ASN A 57 -1.51 0.98 0.76
CA ASN A 57 -0.39 1.69 0.13
C ASN A 57 0.69 0.75 -0.41
N CYS A 58 0.89 -0.42 0.20
CA CYS A 58 1.75 -1.46 -0.34
C CYS A 58 1.24 -1.97 -1.70
N TYR A 59 -0.05 -2.35 -1.80
CA TYR A 59 -0.62 -2.78 -3.08
C TYR A 59 -0.60 -1.69 -4.15
N ARG A 60 -0.84 -0.43 -3.75
CA ARG A 60 -0.76 0.71 -4.65
C ARG A 60 0.64 0.88 -5.22
N LYS A 61 1.68 0.70 -4.39
CA LYS A 61 3.08 0.70 -4.84
C LYS A 61 3.35 -0.41 -5.87
N LEU A 62 2.83 -1.62 -5.66
CA LEU A 62 2.96 -2.72 -6.63
C LEU A 62 2.28 -2.42 -7.97
N LYS A 63 1.20 -1.64 -7.95
CA LYS A 63 0.48 -1.17 -9.15
C LYS A 63 1.00 0.16 -9.72
N SER A 64 2.12 0.69 -9.20
CA SER A 64 2.65 2.01 -9.58
C SER A 64 1.65 3.17 -9.40
N LEU A 65 0.77 3.08 -8.41
CA LEU A 65 -0.22 4.10 -8.07
C LEU A 65 0.27 4.99 -6.90
N SER A 66 -0.14 6.26 -6.89
CA SER A 66 0.16 7.21 -5.80
C SER A 66 -0.32 6.70 -4.44
N ALA A 67 0.50 6.82 -3.40
CA ALA A 67 0.10 6.45 -2.04
C ALA A 67 -0.98 7.39 -1.49
N LEU A 68 -1.86 6.85 -0.67
CA LEU A 68 -2.83 7.61 0.09
C LEU A 68 -2.14 8.27 1.28
N LYS A 69 -2.34 9.57 1.42
CA LYS A 69 -1.75 10.39 2.49
C LYS A 69 -2.70 10.47 3.68
N PRO A 70 -2.26 10.19 4.91
CA PRO A 70 -3.10 10.37 6.09
C PRO A 70 -3.44 11.86 6.28
N ILE A 71 -4.70 12.15 6.54
CA ILE A 71 -5.25 13.49 6.78
C ILE A 71 -5.63 13.67 8.25
N SER A 72 -6.21 12.64 8.87
CA SER A 72 -6.64 12.68 10.27
C SER A 72 -6.61 11.30 10.92
N ARG A 73 -6.50 11.27 12.24
CA ARG A 73 -6.66 10.07 13.09
C ARG A 73 -8.12 9.78 13.44
N SER A 74 -9.05 10.42 12.75
CA SER A 74 -10.49 10.19 12.85
C SER A 74 -11.05 9.86 11.47
N LYS A 75 -12.25 9.28 11.41
CA LYS A 75 -12.99 9.07 10.15
C LYS A 75 -13.09 10.38 9.36
N CYS A 76 -13.15 10.27 8.04
CA CYS A 76 -13.42 11.44 7.21
C CYS A 76 -14.81 12.01 7.53
N THR A 77 -14.96 13.31 7.39
CA THR A 77 -16.15 14.11 7.68
C THR A 77 -16.70 14.70 6.39
N LYS A 78 -17.94 15.18 6.43
CA LYS A 78 -18.63 15.78 5.27
C LYS A 78 -17.92 17.00 4.68
N ASN A 79 -16.97 17.58 5.41
CA ASN A 79 -16.18 18.72 4.97
C ASN A 79 -15.03 18.34 4.04
N GLN A 80 -14.71 17.04 3.94
CA GLN A 80 -13.75 16.52 2.98
C GLN A 80 -14.49 15.96 1.76
N VAL A 81 -14.62 16.77 0.72
CA VAL A 81 -15.37 16.46 -0.51
C VAL A 81 -14.42 16.54 -1.70
N PRO A 82 -14.48 15.60 -2.66
CA PRO A 82 -15.31 14.39 -2.70
C PRO A 82 -14.81 13.23 -1.81
N MET A 83 -15.76 12.47 -1.27
CA MET A 83 -15.50 11.12 -0.76
C MET A 83 -15.40 10.17 -1.95
N CYS A 84 -14.43 9.26 -1.93
CA CYS A 84 -14.29 8.28 -3.01
C CYS A 84 -15.36 7.20 -2.88
N ASP A 85 -16.09 6.93 -3.97
CA ASP A 85 -16.87 5.68 -4.11
C ASP A 85 -15.91 4.49 -4.33
N ASN A 86 -14.84 4.72 -5.08
CA ASN A 86 -13.76 3.74 -5.30
C ASN A 86 -12.38 4.41 -5.23
N ILE A 87 -11.55 3.96 -4.30
CA ILE A 87 -10.23 4.54 -4.02
C ILE A 87 -9.23 4.42 -5.18
N ASP A 88 -9.45 3.46 -6.08
CA ASP A 88 -8.60 3.18 -7.23
C ASP A 88 -9.09 3.85 -8.52
N THR A 89 -10.40 4.16 -8.66
CA THR A 89 -10.99 4.66 -9.91
C THR A 89 -11.69 6.02 -9.82
N SER A 90 -12.02 6.51 -8.62
CA SER A 90 -12.62 7.87 -8.38
C SER A 90 -11.71 9.20 -8.52
#